data_AF-A0A6P1EXV9-F1
#
_entry.id   AF-A0A6P1EXV9-F1
#
_cell.length_a   1.000
_cell.length_b   1.000
_cell.length_c   1.000
_cell.angle_alpha   90.00
_cell.angle_beta   90.00
_cell.angle_gamma   90.00
#
_symmetry.space_group_name_H-M   'P 1'
#
loop_
_entity.id
_entity.type
_entity.pdbx_description
1 polymer ?
#
loop_
_entity_poly.entity_id
_entity_poly.type
_entity_poly.pdbx_seq_one_letter_code
_entity_poly.pdbx_strand_id
1 'polypeptide(L)'
;MWLWQDWPGHDGKPDTGIDLVARERHGGCWCAIRYKFYAPTSMIQNGELDSFFTASGKHPLRRGSWSRRPRWAKNALDAMVGQGVPSNQIPVDEFDQSDIDWSTYSFDKPDEVAPPQKKQLRRHQQEALDALRSGLADHDRRKLVIASGGLRDSARAGP
;
A
#
# COMPACT_ATOMS: atom_id res chain seq x y z
N MET A 1 -5.89 10.95 5.92
CA MET A 1 -4.44 11.13 5.70
C MET A 1 -4.16 12.61 5.83
N TRP A 2 -2.98 13.00 6.28
CA TRP A 2 -2.59 14.38 6.55
C TRP A 2 -1.17 14.61 6.04
N LEU A 3 -0.87 15.84 5.62
CA LEU A 3 0.51 16.33 5.57
C LEU A 3 1.09 16.31 6.99
N TRP A 4 2.40 16.10 7.11
CA TRP A 4 3.06 16.09 8.43
C TRP A 4 2.76 17.34 9.26
N GLN A 5 2.77 18.51 8.62
CA GLN A 5 2.50 19.80 9.29
C GLN A 5 1.05 19.96 9.75
N ASP A 6 0.10 19.34 9.04
CA ASP A 6 -1.33 19.43 9.32
C ASP A 6 -1.82 18.30 10.24
N TRP A 7 -0.94 17.36 10.58
CA TRP A 7 -1.29 16.23 11.43
C TRP A 7 -1.50 16.72 12.88
N PRO A 8 -2.64 16.39 13.54
CA PRO A 8 -2.91 16.84 14.91
C PRO A 8 -1.85 16.45 15.95
N GLY A 9 -1.05 15.40 15.68
CA GLY A 9 0.04 14.94 16.55
C GLY A 9 1.42 15.56 16.25
N HIS A 10 1.49 16.52 15.31
CA HIS A 10 2.72 17.21 14.92
C HIS A 10 3.36 17.91 16.13
N ASP A 11 2.57 18.59 16.96
CA ASP A 11 3.00 19.17 18.24
C ASP A 11 4.26 20.06 18.14
N GLY A 12 4.37 20.82 17.04
CA GLY A 12 5.52 21.69 16.77
C GLY A 12 6.86 20.96 16.57
N LYS A 13 6.84 19.64 16.34
CA LYS A 13 8.06 18.86 16.13
C LYS A 13 8.81 19.36 14.89
N PRO A 14 10.16 19.33 14.91
CA PRO A 14 10.96 19.69 13.75
C PRO A 14 10.74 18.71 12.60
N ASP A 15 11.23 19.05 11.41
CA ASP A 15 11.23 18.14 10.28
C ASP A 15 12.06 16.89 10.60
N THR A 16 11.37 15.75 10.66
CA THR A 16 11.98 14.43 10.90
C THR A 16 12.06 13.58 9.63
N GLY A 17 11.81 14.16 8.46
CA GLY A 17 11.72 13.45 7.18
C GLY A 17 10.45 12.62 7.03
N ILE A 18 9.37 12.99 7.74
CA ILE A 18 8.02 12.44 7.52
C ILE A 18 7.27 13.44 6.65
N ASP A 19 6.74 12.97 5.52
CA ASP A 19 6.00 13.82 4.59
C ASP A 19 4.49 13.74 4.85
N LEU A 20 4.00 12.54 5.15
CA LEU A 20 2.58 12.24 5.34
C LEU A 20 2.35 11.37 6.58
N VAL A 21 1.18 11.53 7.19
CA VAL A 21 0.68 10.62 8.23
C VAL A 21 -0.69 10.09 7.83
N ALA A 22 -0.85 8.76 7.85
CA ALA A 22 -2.13 8.10 7.61
C ALA A 22 -2.66 7.48 8.91
N ARG A 23 -3.98 7.29 9.01
CA ARG A 23 -4.59 6.50 10.08
C ARG A 23 -5.15 5.23 9.47
N GLU A 24 -4.69 4.08 9.95
CA GLU A 24 -5.20 2.79 9.53
C GLU A 24 -6.66 2.62 9.97
N ARG A 25 -7.52 2.14 9.06
CA ARG A 25 -8.95 1.98 9.32
C ARG A 25 -9.27 0.93 10.38
N HIS A 26 -8.56 -0.20 10.38
CA HIS A 26 -8.89 -1.37 11.20
C HIS A 26 -8.12 -1.39 12.53
N GLY A 27 -6.84 -1.03 12.51
CA GLY A 27 -6.00 -1.01 13.71
C GLY A 27 -6.00 0.31 14.48
N GLY A 28 -6.55 1.39 13.91
CA GLY A 28 -6.52 2.74 14.50
C GLY A 28 -5.11 3.34 14.62
N CYS A 29 -4.08 2.60 14.18
CA CYS A 29 -2.69 3.00 14.25
C CYS A 29 -2.40 4.15 13.29
N TRP A 30 -1.46 4.99 13.66
CA TRP A 30 -0.95 6.04 12.78
C TRP A 30 0.22 5.50 11.97
N CYS A 31 0.28 5.76 10.67
CA CYS A 31 1.36 5.35 9.80
C CYS A 31 2.14 6.57 9.34
N ALA A 32 3.41 6.67 9.71
CA ALA A 32 4.32 7.69 9.19
C ALA A 32 4.80 7.27 7.79
N ILE A 33 4.63 8.17 6.84
CA ILE A 33 4.95 7.99 5.42
C ILE A 33 5.97 9.03 5.00
N ARG A 34 7.05 8.55 4.39
CA ARG A 34 8.05 9.37 3.73
C ARG A 34 7.97 9.15 2.23
N TYR A 35 8.21 10.19 1.46
CA TYR A 35 8.31 10.17 0.01
C TYR A 35 9.50 11.03 -0.43
N LYS A 36 10.48 10.39 -1.08
CA LYS A 36 11.67 11.11 -1.59
C LYS A 36 11.97 10.70 -3.02
N PHE A 37 12.10 11.70 -3.89
CA PHE A 37 12.58 11.52 -5.27
C PHE A 37 14.10 11.49 -5.28
N TYR A 38 14.65 10.37 -5.71
CA TYR A 38 16.09 10.21 -5.96
C TYR A 38 16.35 10.18 -7.46
N ALA A 39 17.48 10.75 -7.90
CA ALA A 39 17.93 10.56 -9.27
C ALA A 39 18.31 9.07 -9.46
N PRO A 40 18.20 8.51 -10.68
CA PRO A 40 18.51 7.08 -10.92
C PRO A 40 19.94 6.67 -10.53
N THR A 41 20.87 7.62 -10.50
CA THR A 41 22.28 7.42 -10.10
C THR A 41 22.53 7.56 -8.60
N SER A 42 21.55 8.08 -7.85
CA SER A 42 21.66 8.30 -6.41
C SER A 42 21.47 7.01 -5.63
N MET A 43 22.16 6.92 -4.50
CA MET A 43 22.12 5.78 -3.59
C MET A 43 21.69 6.24 -2.20
N ILE A 44 20.66 5.60 -1.63
CA ILE A 44 20.19 5.94 -0.29
C ILE A 44 21.24 5.50 0.72
N GLN A 45 21.68 6.47 1.52
CA GLN A 45 22.60 6.27 2.61
C GLN A 45 21.84 6.12 3.92
N ASN A 46 22.42 5.39 4.87
CA ASN A 46 21.78 5.12 6.16
C ASN A 46 21.45 6.41 6.94
N GLY A 47 22.37 7.38 6.94
CA GLY A 47 22.18 8.65 7.66
C GLY A 47 20.97 9.46 7.19
N GLU A 48 20.51 9.26 5.96
CA GLU A 48 19.28 9.93 5.48
C GLU A 48 18.00 9.31 6.03
N LEU A 49 18.07 8.08 6.54
CA LEU A 49 16.94 7.31 7.07
C LEU A 49 16.86 7.38 8.59
N ASP A 50 17.97 7.66 9.27
CA ASP A 50 18.07 7.64 10.73
C ASP A 50 17.06 8.57 11.41
N SER A 51 16.87 9.79 10.88
CA SER A 51 15.89 10.75 11.41
C SER A 51 14.45 10.21 11.28
N PHE A 52 14.12 9.66 10.10
CA PHE A 52 12.82 9.06 9.84
C PHE A 52 12.59 7.83 10.71
N PHE A 53 13.55 6.91 10.81
CA PHE A 53 13.43 5.71 11.65
C PHE A 53 13.29 6.06 13.13
N THR A 54 14.01 7.07 13.60
CA THR A 54 13.94 7.54 14.99
C THR A 54 12.58 8.16 15.30
N ALA A 55 12.03 9.00 14.42
CA ALA A 55 10.75 9.65 14.63
C ALA A 55 9.57 8.70 14.50
N SER A 56 9.60 7.85 13.46
CA SER A 56 8.53 6.89 13.17
C SER A 56 8.54 5.65 14.09
N GLY A 57 9.61 5.44 14.86
CA GLY A 57 9.68 4.43 15.91
C GLY A 57 9.05 4.85 17.25
N LYS A 58 8.61 6.12 17.40
CA LYS A 58 7.98 6.61 18.62
C LYS A 58 6.47 6.37 18.60
N HIS A 59 5.92 5.84 19.69
CA HIS A 59 4.48 5.73 19.88
C HIS A 59 3.81 7.12 19.75
N PRO A 60 2.66 7.28 19.07
CA PRO A 60 1.73 6.27 18.56
C PRO A 60 1.91 5.89 17.08
N LEU A 61 3.07 6.18 16.48
CA LEU A 61 3.33 5.92 15.06
C LEU A 61 3.79 4.47 14.84
N ARG A 62 3.22 3.83 13.82
CA ARG A 62 3.72 2.67 13.08
C ARG A 62 4.32 3.14 11.74
N ARG A 63 5.20 2.34 11.13
CA ARG A 63 6.00 2.75 9.96
C ARG A 63 5.39 2.31 8.62
N GLY A 64 5.48 3.18 7.62
CA GLY A 64 5.39 2.81 6.21
C GLY A 64 6.26 3.73 5.37
N SER A 65 7.42 3.28 4.86
CA SER A 65 8.28 4.12 4.01
C SER A 65 7.91 3.98 2.53
N TRP A 66 7.79 5.08 1.80
CA TRP A 66 7.67 5.04 0.33
C TRP A 66 8.97 5.54 -0.29
N SER A 67 9.50 4.82 -1.29
CA SER A 67 10.67 5.33 -2.01
C SER A 67 10.69 4.88 -3.46
N ARG A 68 10.91 5.82 -4.38
CA ARG A 68 11.02 5.55 -5.81
C ARG A 68 12.34 4.81 -6.08
N ARG A 69 12.23 3.49 -6.37
CA ARG A 69 13.30 2.57 -6.84
C ARG A 69 14.71 2.98 -6.42
N PRO A 70 15.06 2.91 -5.14
CA PRO A 70 16.37 3.37 -4.73
C PRO A 70 17.39 2.27 -4.96
N ARG A 71 18.59 2.67 -5.39
CA ARG A 71 19.77 1.87 -5.08
C ARG A 71 20.03 2.09 -3.60
N TRP A 72 19.89 1.05 -2.79
CA TRP A 72 20.17 1.14 -1.37
C TRP A 72 21.60 0.73 -1.09
N ALA A 73 22.29 1.47 -0.22
CA ALA A 73 23.50 0.95 0.40
C ALA A 73 23.18 -0.30 1.21
N LYS A 74 24.10 -1.27 1.20
CA LYS A 74 23.98 -2.51 1.97
C LYS A 74 23.61 -2.22 3.43
N ASN A 75 24.28 -1.25 4.03
CA ASN A 75 24.01 -0.82 5.41
C ASN A 75 22.59 -0.27 5.61
N ALA A 76 22.03 0.41 4.62
CA ALA A 76 20.67 0.94 4.68
C ALA A 76 19.61 -0.16 4.54
N LEU A 77 19.87 -1.21 3.74
CA LEU A 77 19.03 -2.41 3.69
C LEU A 77 19.11 -3.20 5.00
N ASP A 78 20.32 -3.43 5.50
CA ASP A 78 20.56 -4.14 6.76
C ASP A 78 19.87 -3.41 7.92
N ALA A 79 19.89 -2.07 7.93
CA ALA A 79 19.16 -1.28 8.92
C ALA A 79 17.64 -1.46 8.87
N MET A 80 17.06 -1.84 7.72
CA MET A 80 15.62 -2.12 7.61
C MET A 80 15.24 -3.54 8.06
N VAL A 81 16.16 -4.49 7.94
CA VAL A 81 15.93 -5.88 8.32
C VAL A 81 16.00 -6.01 9.85
N GLY A 82 15.01 -6.67 10.45
CA GLY A 82 15.02 -6.98 11.89
C GLY A 82 14.63 -5.81 12.80
N GLN A 83 14.09 -4.70 12.27
CA GLN A 83 13.57 -3.64 13.13
C GLN A 83 12.24 -4.04 13.79
N GLY A 84 12.02 -3.59 15.03
CA GLY A 84 10.81 -3.91 15.82
C GLY A 84 9.48 -3.39 15.24
N VAL A 85 9.51 -2.36 14.39
CA VAL A 85 8.34 -1.91 13.61
C VAL A 85 8.59 -2.19 12.12
N PRO A 86 7.74 -2.96 11.44
CA PRO A 86 7.96 -3.32 10.04
C PRO A 86 7.91 -2.08 9.15
N SER A 87 8.84 -2.01 8.19
CA SER A 87 8.92 -0.93 7.21
C SER A 87 8.62 -1.51 5.83
N ASN A 88 7.53 -1.06 5.22
CA ASN A 88 7.22 -1.39 3.83
C ASN A 88 8.01 -0.50 2.89
N GLN A 89 8.26 -0.99 1.67
CA GLN A 89 8.78 -0.20 0.57
C GLN A 89 7.82 -0.37 -0.58
N ILE A 90 7.42 0.73 -1.21
CA ILE A 90 6.63 0.69 -2.42
C ILE A 90 7.41 1.47 -3.49
N PRO A 91 7.87 0.80 -4.55
CA PRO A 91 8.63 1.44 -5.60
C PRO A 91 7.68 2.19 -6.55
N VAL A 92 8.24 3.11 -7.35
CA VAL A 92 7.39 3.96 -8.22
C VAL A 92 6.65 3.15 -9.29
N ASP A 93 7.24 2.04 -9.74
CA ASP A 93 6.63 1.18 -10.74
C ASP A 93 5.37 0.46 -10.25
N GLU A 94 5.17 0.38 -8.93
CA GLU A 94 3.88 -0.06 -8.39
C GLU A 94 2.78 1.00 -8.59
N PHE A 95 3.12 2.30 -8.70
CA PHE A 95 2.13 3.31 -9.09
C PHE A 95 1.76 3.17 -10.57
N ASP A 96 2.73 2.87 -11.44
CA ASP A 96 2.46 2.63 -12.87
C ASP A 96 1.55 1.41 -13.07
N GLN A 97 1.62 0.43 -12.16
CA GLN A 97 0.79 -0.78 -12.15
C GLN A 97 -0.50 -0.62 -11.34
N SER A 98 -0.72 0.54 -10.71
CA SER A 98 -1.93 0.78 -9.92
C SER A 98 -3.14 0.95 -10.83
N ASP A 99 -4.34 0.73 -10.27
CA ASP A 99 -5.59 0.91 -10.99
C ASP A 99 -5.98 2.40 -11.20
N ILE A 100 -5.07 3.35 -10.91
CA ILE A 100 -5.28 4.79 -11.07
C ILE A 100 -5.06 5.19 -12.54
N ASP A 101 -6.02 5.88 -13.14
CA ASP A 101 -5.87 6.45 -14.48
C ASP A 101 -5.10 7.78 -14.41
N TRP A 102 -3.77 7.68 -14.46
CA TRP A 102 -2.87 8.84 -14.43
C TRP A 102 -3.04 9.80 -15.61
N SER A 103 -3.68 9.37 -16.72
CA SER A 103 -3.91 10.26 -17.88
C SER A 103 -4.93 11.37 -17.58
N THR A 104 -5.77 11.17 -16.56
CA THR A 104 -6.78 12.13 -16.11
C THR A 104 -6.29 13.07 -15.00
N TYR A 105 -5.08 12.83 -14.48
CA TYR A 105 -4.52 13.60 -13.38
C TYR A 105 -4.14 15.02 -13.81
N SER A 106 -4.49 16.02 -13.00
CA SER A 106 -4.06 17.41 -13.18
C SER A 106 -3.47 17.97 -11.89
N PHE A 107 -2.36 18.69 -12.00
CA PHE A 107 -1.73 19.38 -10.87
C PHE A 107 -2.58 20.53 -10.32
N ASP A 108 -3.43 21.14 -11.14
CA ASP A 108 -4.34 22.21 -10.70
C ASP A 108 -5.49 21.66 -9.85
N LYS A 109 -5.77 20.36 -9.97
CA LYS A 109 -6.89 19.68 -9.34
C LYS A 109 -6.52 18.28 -8.85
N PRO A 110 -5.60 18.18 -7.88
CA PRO A 110 -5.08 16.90 -7.41
C PRO A 110 -6.14 16.04 -6.70
N ASP A 111 -7.25 16.62 -6.26
CA ASP A 111 -8.34 15.91 -5.58
C ASP A 111 -9.39 15.31 -6.54
N GLU A 112 -9.35 15.64 -7.83
CA GLU A 112 -10.33 15.17 -8.84
C GLU A 112 -9.92 13.86 -9.52
N VAL A 113 -8.97 13.10 -8.96
CA VAL A 113 -8.50 11.84 -9.54
C VAL A 113 -9.63 10.82 -9.62
N ALA A 114 -9.84 10.28 -10.82
CA ALA A 114 -10.87 9.27 -11.05
C ALA A 114 -10.61 8.03 -10.19
N PRO A 115 -11.64 7.49 -9.50
CA PRO A 115 -11.49 6.29 -8.71
C PRO A 115 -11.16 5.09 -9.63
N PRO A 116 -10.37 4.13 -9.16
CA PRO A 116 -10.01 2.96 -9.95
C PRO A 116 -11.27 2.18 -10.36
N GLN A 117 -11.30 1.73 -11.62
CA GLN A 117 -12.43 0.97 -12.13
C GLN A 117 -12.47 -0.40 -11.45
N LYS A 118 -13.56 -0.66 -10.72
CA LYS A 118 -13.74 -1.96 -10.08
C LYS A 118 -13.87 -3.06 -11.13
N LYS A 119 -13.18 -4.18 -10.91
CA LYS A 119 -13.31 -5.37 -11.76
C LYS A 119 -14.76 -5.84 -11.74
N GLN A 120 -15.36 -5.97 -12.92
CA GLN A 120 -16.69 -6.56 -13.06
C GLN A 120 -16.57 -8.08 -13.14
N LEU A 121 -17.52 -8.77 -12.49
CA LEU A 121 -17.57 -10.22 -12.54
C LEU A 121 -17.89 -10.67 -13.98
N ARG A 122 -17.07 -11.60 -14.49
CA ARG A 122 -17.38 -12.30 -15.74
C ARG A 122 -18.49 -13.31 -15.50
N ARG A 123 -19.18 -13.73 -16.56
CA ARG A 123 -20.28 -14.72 -16.49
C ARG A 123 -19.95 -15.95 -15.64
N HIS A 124 -18.80 -16.59 -15.87
CA HIS A 124 -18.41 -17.78 -15.11
C HIS A 124 -18.11 -17.48 -13.62
N GLN A 125 -17.67 -16.27 -13.29
CA GLN A 125 -17.46 -15.85 -11.90
C GLN A 125 -18.78 -15.60 -11.19
N GLN A 126 -19.75 -15.05 -11.91
CA GLN A 126 -21.12 -14.89 -11.41
C GLN A 126 -21.77 -16.26 -11.17
N GLU A 127 -21.68 -17.18 -12.12
CA GLU A 127 -22.18 -18.56 -11.98
C GLU A 127 -21.51 -19.28 -10.78
N ALA A 128 -20.19 -19.13 -10.60
CA ALA A 128 -19.49 -19.69 -9.45
C ALA A 128 -19.91 -19.06 -8.12
N LEU A 129 -20.15 -17.74 -8.10
CA LEU A 129 -20.63 -17.03 -6.92
C LEU A 129 -22.04 -17.48 -6.52
N ASP A 130 -22.93 -17.64 -7.49
CA ASP A 130 -24.32 -18.06 -7.26
C ASP A 130 -24.37 -19.51 -6.78
N ALA A 131 -23.57 -20.40 -7.37
CA ALA A 131 -23.42 -21.79 -6.91
C ALA A 131 -22.84 -21.87 -5.49
N LEU A 132 -21.86 -21.03 -5.16
CA LEU A 132 -21.30 -20.98 -3.80
C LEU A 132 -22.33 -20.50 -2.79
N ARG A 133 -23.08 -19.45 -3.11
CA ARG A 133 -24.14 -18.90 -2.25
C ARG A 133 -25.24 -19.92 -1.98
N SER A 134 -25.74 -20.58 -3.03
CA SER A 134 -26.75 -21.62 -2.89
C SER A 134 -26.19 -22.81 -2.11
N GLY A 135 -24.96 -23.24 -2.41
CA GLY A 135 -24.36 -24.41 -1.76
C GLY A 135 -24.06 -24.21 -0.28
N LEU A 136 -23.73 -22.98 0.14
CA LEU A 136 -23.48 -22.63 1.55
C LEU A 136 -24.77 -22.36 2.33
N ALA A 137 -25.91 -22.19 1.67
CA ALA A 137 -27.19 -22.04 2.37
C ALA A 137 -27.60 -23.35 3.07
N ASP A 138 -27.31 -24.49 2.44
CA ASP A 138 -27.72 -25.81 2.92
C ASP A 138 -26.57 -26.57 3.62
N HIS A 139 -25.33 -26.07 3.55
CA HIS A 139 -24.15 -26.77 4.09
C HIS A 139 -23.09 -25.81 4.62
N ASP A 140 -22.48 -26.16 5.76
CA ASP A 140 -21.48 -25.33 6.43
C ASP A 140 -20.13 -25.24 5.68
N ARG A 141 -19.89 -26.08 4.66
CA ARG A 141 -18.62 -26.14 3.92
C ARG A 141 -18.84 -26.44 2.43
N ARG A 142 -18.08 -25.75 1.57
CA ARG A 142 -18.03 -25.95 0.11
C ARG A 142 -16.64 -25.72 -0.46
N LYS A 143 -16.36 -26.31 -1.61
CA LYS A 143 -15.08 -26.18 -2.34
C LYS A 143 -15.26 -25.41 -3.64
N LEU A 144 -14.58 -24.28 -3.76
CA LEU A 144 -14.46 -23.53 -5.00
C LEU A 144 -13.20 -23.96 -5.74
N VAL A 145 -13.35 -24.52 -6.95
CA VAL A 145 -12.22 -24.93 -7.80
C VAL A 145 -12.13 -24.01 -9.01
N ILE A 146 -11.01 -23.29 -9.12
CA ILE A 146 -10.73 -22.36 -10.22
C ILE A 146 -9.35 -22.71 -10.75
N ALA A 147 -9.23 -22.85 -12.08
CA ALA A 147 -7.92 -23.04 -12.71
C ALA A 147 -7.00 -21.83 -12.48
N SER A 148 -5.69 -22.02 -12.48
CA SER A 148 -4.72 -20.91 -12.41
C SER A 148 -4.88 -20.00 -13.62
N GLY A 149 -5.18 -18.71 -13.38
CA GLY A 149 -5.57 -17.78 -14.44
C GLY A 149 -7.06 -17.82 -14.82
N GLY A 150 -7.86 -18.70 -14.21
CA GLY A 150 -9.29 -18.91 -14.46
C GLY A 150 -10.22 -17.79 -14.00
N LEU A 151 -9.70 -16.71 -13.40
CA LEU A 151 -10.40 -15.41 -13.42
C LEU A 151 -10.39 -14.76 -14.82
N ARG A 152 -9.66 -15.34 -15.77
CA ARG A 152 -9.71 -15.04 -17.20
C ARG A 152 -10.59 -16.04 -17.93
N ASP A 153 -10.49 -17.35 -17.67
CA ASP A 153 -11.35 -18.36 -18.31
C ASP A 153 -11.77 -19.51 -17.36
N SER A 154 -13.09 -19.60 -17.15
CA SER A 154 -13.87 -20.70 -16.56
C SER A 154 -13.61 -21.11 -15.09
N ALA A 155 -14.65 -20.99 -14.27
CA ALA A 155 -14.75 -21.55 -12.92
C ALA A 155 -15.87 -22.60 -12.89
N ARG A 156 -15.71 -23.69 -12.12
CA ARG A 156 -16.79 -24.64 -11.82
C ARG A 156 -16.82 -24.91 -10.32
N ALA A 157 -17.99 -24.80 -9.71
CA ALA A 157 -18.23 -25.25 -8.35
C ALA A 157 -18.58 -26.75 -8.37
N GLY A 158 -17.95 -27.53 -7.48
CA GLY A 158 -18.29 -28.93 -7.24
C GLY A 158 -18.91 -29.10 -5.83
N PRO A 159 -19.53 -30.25 -5.55
CA PRO A 159 -20.04 -30.58 -4.22
C PRO A 159 -18.93 -30.61 -3.16
#